data_AF-A0A9E1ZWA5-F1
#
_entry.id   AF-A0A9E1ZWA5-F1
#
_cell.length_a   1.000
_cell.length_b   1.000
_cell.length_c   1.000
_cell.angle_alpha   90.00
_cell.angle_beta   90.00
_cell.angle_gamma   90.00
#
_symmetry.space_group_name_H-M   'P 1'
#
loop_
_entity.id
_entity.type
_entity.pdbx_description
1 polymer ?
#
loop_
_entity_poly.entity_id
_entity_poly.type
_entity_poly.pdbx_seq_one_letter_code
_entity_poly.pdbx_strand_id
1 'polypeptide(L)' 'MALKQHKPVTPGRRGLVTIDREGLWKGKPEKTLTEGLRK' A
#
# COMPACT_ATOMS: atom_id res chain seq x y z
N MET A 1 -3.86 -5.01 10.76
CA MET A 1 -4.10 -4.37 9.45
C MET A 1 -5.50 -3.83 9.46
N ALA A 2 -5.66 -2.51 9.51
CA ALA A 2 -6.98 -1.90 9.39
C ALA A 2 -7.35 -1.78 7.91
N LEU A 3 -8.63 -1.95 7.58
CA LEU A 3 -9.14 -1.63 6.25
C LEU A 3 -9.42 -0.12 6.21
N LYS A 4 -8.79 0.59 5.27
CA LYS A 4 -9.05 1.99 5.00
C LYS A 4 -10.12 2.12 3.92
N GLN A 5 -11.30 2.55 4.36
CA GLN A 5 -12.42 2.88 3.48
C GLN A 5 -12.32 4.35 3.02
N HIS A 6 -12.61 4.60 1.75
CA HIS A 6 -12.56 5.95 1.18
C HIS A 6 -13.96 6.56 1.09
N LYS A 7 -14.05 7.88 1.33
CA LYS A 7 -15.29 8.62 1.09
C LYS A 7 -15.61 8.62 -0.42
N PRO A 8 -16.88 8.39 -0.81
CA PRO A 8 -17.29 8.25 -2.21
C PRO A 8 -17.44 9.61 -2.92
N VAL A 9 -16.38 10.42 -2.94
CA VAL A 9 -16.37 11.76 -3.58
C VAL A 9 -16.24 11.70 -5.11
N THR A 10 -15.84 10.56 -5.66
CA THR A 10 -15.81 10.29 -7.11
C THR A 10 -16.37 8.89 -7.40
N PRO A 11 -16.88 8.61 -8.61
CA PRO A 11 -17.41 7.29 -8.97
C PRO A 11 -16.45 6.13 -8.72
N GLY A 12 -15.16 6.30 -9.05
CA GLY A 12 -14.14 5.28 -8.86
C GLY A 12 -13.72 5.05 -7.40
N ARG A 13 -14.11 5.94 -6.46
CA ARG A 13 -13.86 5.75 -5.03
C ARG A 13 -14.98 4.99 -4.33
N ARG A 14 -16.16 4.81 -4.96
CA ARG A 14 -17.26 4.01 -4.39
C ARG A 14 -16.84 2.54 -4.32
N GLY A 15 -16.90 1.96 -3.12
CA GLY A 15 -16.49 0.57 -2.88
C GLY A 15 -14.97 0.35 -2.84
N LEU A 16 -14.15 1.40 -2.96
CA LEU A 16 -12.70 1.27 -2.83
C LEU A 16 -12.33 1.03 -1.36
N VAL A 17 -11.77 -0.15 -1.10
CA VAL A 17 -11.19 -0.53 0.20
C VAL A 17 -9.71 -0.82 -0.01
N THR A 18 -8.87 -0.19 0.80
CA THR A 18 -7.42 -0.36 0.76
C THR A 18 -6.91 -0.85 2.10
N ILE A 19 -5.78 -1.56 2.10
CA ILE A 19 -5.10 -1.97 3.32
C ILE A 19 -4.35 -0.78 3.87
N ASP A 20 -4.55 -0.48 5.16
CA ASP A 20 -3.77 0.51 5.88
C ASP A 20 -2.33 0.03 6.12
N ARG A 21 -1.35 0.91 5.89
CA ARG A 21 0.10 0.61 5.88
C ARG A 21 0.88 1.51 6.83
N GLU A 22 0.25 2.10 7.84
CA GLU A 22 0.91 2.99 8.81
C GLU A 22 2.05 2.34 9.58
N GLY A 23 1.93 1.06 9.92
CA GLY A 23 2.98 0.28 10.60
C GLY A 23 4.08 -0.27 9.69
N LEU A 24 4.05 0.02 8.38
CA LEU A 24 5.04 -0.49 7.44
C LEU A 24 6.25 0.44 7.35
N TRP A 25 7.44 -0.15 7.17
CA TRP A 25 8.66 0.59 6.91
C TRP A 25 8.54 1.45 5.64
N LYS A 26 8.88 2.74 5.73
CA LYS A 26 8.77 3.72 4.63
C LYS A 26 10.10 4.00 3.90
N GLY A 27 11.20 3.46 4.40
CA GLY A 27 12.53 3.67 3.83
C GLY A 27 12.82 2.75 2.64
N LYS A 28 14.04 2.84 2.11
CA LYS A 28 14.54 1.88 1.13
C LYS A 28 14.68 0.50 1.78
N PRO A 29 14.46 -0.59 1.04
CA PRO A 29 14.74 -1.93 1.54
C PRO A 29 16.26 -2.11 1.71
N GLU A 30 16.65 -3.01 2.61
CA GLU A 30 18.04 -3.29 2.92
C GLU A 30 18.73 -3.95 1.73
N LYS A 31 19.74 -3.29 1.15
CA LYS A 31 20.34 -3.68 -0.14
C LYS A 31 20.96 -5.07 -0.10
N THR A 32 21.49 -5.47 1.04
CA THR A 32 22.12 -6.79 1.24
C THR A 32 21.11 -7.94 1.20
N LEU A 33 19.83 -7.66 1.45
CA LEU A 33 18.74 -8.62 1.50
C LEU A 33 17.82 -8.58 0.26
N THR A 34 18.12 -7.71 -0.71
CA THR A 34 17.31 -7.54 -1.93
C THR A 34 18.02 -8.08 -3.16
N GLU A 35 17.28 -8.78 -4.02
CA GLU A 35 17.73 -9.15 -5.35
C GLU A 35 16.98 -8.36 -6.44
N GLY A 36 17.60 -8.21 -7.62
CA GLY A 36 16.99 -7.53 -8.75
C GLY A 36 16.00 -8.44 -9.47
N LEU A 37 14.72 -8.07 -9.48
CA LEU A 37 13.70 -8.81 -10.21
C LEU A 37 13.82 -8.53 -11.72
N ARG A 38 14.15 -9.55 -12.52
CA ARG A 38 14.12 -9.51 -13.99
C ARG A 38 12.84 -10.18 -14.49
N LYS A 39 12.31 -9.68 -15.62
CA LYS A 39 11.01 -10.07 -16.18
C LYS A 39 11.13 -11.28 -17.11
#